data_AF-A0A7V9WLH1-F1
#
_entry.id   AF-A0A7V9WLH1-F1
#
_cell.length_a   1.000
_cell.length_b   1.000
_cell.length_c   1.000
_cell.angle_alpha   90.00
_cell.angle_beta   90.00
_cell.angle_gamma   90.00
#
_symmetry.space_group_name_H-M   'P 1'
#
loop_
_entity.id
_entity.type
_entity.pdbx_description
1 polymer ?
#
loop_
_entity_poly.entity_id
_entity_poly.type
_entity_poly.pdbx_seq_one_letter_code
_entity_poly.pdbx_strand_id
1 'polypeptide(L)'
;LYVERGGKGLVALRDPLEPTGAPAGWVSDALEALADHVRRGRLKRLGLERFDGEPVVGSAIEAPLIEAGFRQGPRKLTLSA
;
A
#
# COMPACT_ATOMS: atom_id res chain seq x y z
N LEU A 1 0.21 -8.10 4.77
CA LEU A 1 -0.40 -7.69 3.48
C LEU A 1 -0.08 -8.74 2.44
N TYR A 2 -0.99 -8.99 1.51
CA TYR A 2 -0.76 -9.79 0.32
C TYR A 2 -0.75 -8.89 -0.91
N VAL A 3 0.26 -9.01 -1.77
CA VAL A 3 0.32 -8.29 -3.04
C VAL A 3 -0.30 -9.18 -4.11
N GLU A 4 -1.36 -8.70 -4.74
CA GLU A 4 -2.00 -9.46 -5.82
C GLU A 4 -1.09 -9.60 -7.03
N ARG A 5 -1.34 -10.67 -7.82
CA ARG A 5 -0.62 -10.90 -9.07
C ARG A 5 -0.72 -9.65 -9.96
N GLY A 6 0.44 -9.16 -10.42
CA GLY A 6 0.54 -7.96 -11.25
C GLY A 6 0.82 -6.68 -10.47
N GLY A 7 0.87 -6.72 -9.13
CA GLY A 7 1.35 -5.60 -8.30
C GLY A 7 0.46 -4.37 -8.30
N LYS A 8 -0.83 -4.56 -8.58
CA LYS A 8 -1.85 -3.50 -8.65
C LYS A 8 -2.79 -3.46 -7.45
N GLY A 9 -2.99 -4.59 -6.78
CA GLY A 9 -3.83 -4.69 -5.58
C GLY A 9 -3.02 -5.09 -4.35
N LEU A 10 -3.40 -4.53 -3.22
CA LEU A 10 -3.03 -5.02 -1.90
C LEU A 10 -4.27 -5.59 -1.21
N VAL A 11 -4.08 -6.70 -0.49
CA VAL A 11 -5.11 -7.29 0.37
C VAL A 11 -4.60 -7.33 1.81
N ALA A 12 -5.43 -6.87 2.73
CA ALA A 12 -5.19 -6.94 4.16
C ALA A 12 -5.39 -8.37 4.66
N LEU A 13 -4.52 -8.82 5.56
CA LEU A 13 -4.63 -10.17 6.17
C LEU A 13 -5.41 -10.15 7.49
N ARG A 14 -5.76 -8.95 7.97
CA ARG A 14 -6.48 -8.60 9.19
C ARG A 14 -7.24 -7.30 8.91
N ASP A 15 -8.11 -6.87 9.80
CA ASP A 15 -8.78 -5.57 9.65
C ASP A 15 -7.74 -4.44 9.56
N PRO A 16 -7.74 -3.67 8.45
CA PRO A 16 -6.75 -2.63 8.19
C PRO A 16 -7.14 -1.28 8.81
N LEU A 17 -8.38 -1.15 9.27
CA LEU A 17 -8.91 0.06 9.88
C LEU A 17 -9.33 -0.25 11.32
N GLU A 18 -9.01 0.68 12.22
CA GLU A 18 -9.60 0.75 13.55
C GLU A 18 -11.10 1.11 13.44
N PRO A 19 -11.91 0.87 14.49
CA PRO A 19 -13.34 1.26 14.49
C PRO A 19 -13.60 2.75 14.19
N THR A 20 -12.59 3.60 14.39
CA THR A 20 -12.63 5.04 14.08
C THR A 20 -12.48 5.34 12.58
N GLY A 21 -12.17 4.35 11.74
CA GLY A 21 -11.83 4.50 10.33
C GLY A 21 -10.38 4.90 10.08
N ALA A 22 -9.57 5.07 11.12
CA ALA A 22 -8.13 5.32 10.99
C ALA A 22 -7.40 4.01 10.62
N PRO A 23 -6.29 4.07 9.87
CA PRO A 23 -5.44 2.91 9.62
C PRO A 23 -4.95 2.28 10.93
N ALA A 24 -5.07 0.96 11.04
CA ALA A 24 -4.55 0.20 12.15
C ALA A 24 -3.01 0.27 12.18
N GLY A 25 -2.41 0.34 13.37
CA GLY A 25 -0.95 0.58 13.50
C GLY A 25 -0.09 -0.42 12.73
N TRP A 26 -0.53 -1.69 12.66
CA TRP A 26 0.18 -2.73 11.92
C TRP A 26 0.23 -2.50 10.41
N VAL A 27 -0.70 -1.72 9.85
CA VAL A 27 -0.74 -1.42 8.41
C VAL A 27 0.49 -0.62 8.03
N SER A 28 0.83 0.42 8.80
CA SER A 28 2.03 1.23 8.55
C SER A 28 3.29 0.38 8.59
N ASP A 29 3.46 -0.46 9.62
CA ASP A 29 4.59 -1.38 9.73
C ASP A 29 4.70 -2.33 8.51
N ALA A 30 3.55 -2.86 8.06
CA ALA A 30 3.51 -3.76 6.92
C ALA A 30 3.81 -3.06 5.58
N LEU A 31 3.38 -1.81 5.42
CA LEU A 31 3.66 -0.99 4.25
C LEU A 31 5.13 -0.56 4.19
N GLU A 32 5.73 -0.24 5.34
CA GLU A 32 7.15 0.05 5.44
C GLU A 32 8.00 -1.17 5.05
N ALA A 33 7.65 -2.35 5.59
CA ALA A 33 8.31 -3.60 5.23
C ALA A 33 8.19 -3.93 3.73
N LEU A 34 7.02 -3.66 3.13
CA LEU A 34 6.82 -3.80 1.69
C LEU A 34 7.69 -2.82 0.91
N ALA A 35 7.78 -1.56 1.36
CA ALA A 35 8.60 -0.55 0.72
C ALA A 35 10.10 -0.91 0.76
N ASP A 36 10.60 -1.39 1.90
CA ASP A 36 11.97 -1.93 2.02
C ASP A 36 12.20 -3.10 1.05
N HIS A 37 11.21 -3.98 0.86
CA HIS A 37 11.32 -5.07 -0.10
C HIS A 37 11.49 -4.59 -1.56
N VAL A 38 10.80 -3.52 -1.94
CA VAL A 38 10.96 -2.87 -3.25
C VAL A 38 12.33 -2.22 -3.37
N ARG A 39 12.73 -1.41 -2.38
CA ARG A 39 14.02 -0.68 -2.35
C ARG A 39 15.24 -1.60 -2.43
N ARG A 40 15.15 -2.81 -1.87
CA ARG A 40 16.20 -3.83 -1.98
C ARG A 40 16.29 -4.50 -3.35
N GLY A 41 15.52 -4.03 -4.33
CA GLY A 41 15.54 -4.53 -5.72
C GLY A 41 14.88 -5.90 -5.92
N ARG A 42 14.31 -6.50 -4.87
CA ARG A 42 13.61 -7.80 -4.96
C ARG A 42 12.32 -7.69 -5.77
N LEU A 43 11.76 -6.49 -5.85
CA LEU A 43 10.66 -6.16 -6.73
C LEU A 43 10.92 -4.80 -7.38
N LYS A 44 11.01 -4.75 -8.72
CA LYS A 44 11.44 -3.54 -9.44
C LYS A 44 10.50 -2.35 -9.27
N ARG A 45 9.19 -2.61 -9.23
CA ARG A 45 8.15 -1.57 -9.17
C ARG A 45 6.81 -2.09 -8.69
N LEU A 46 6.13 -1.32 -7.83
CA LEU A 46 4.70 -1.42 -7.54
C LEU A 46 3.95 -0.23 -8.10
N GLY A 47 2.72 -0.48 -8.55
CA GLY A 47 1.80 0.55 -9.02
C GLY A 47 0.41 0.23 -8.52
N LEU A 48 0.17 0.51 -7.24
CA LEU A 48 -1.03 0.15 -6.52
C LEU A 48 -2.20 1.02 -6.98
N GLU A 49 -3.22 0.36 -7.51
CA GLU A 49 -4.50 0.94 -7.91
C GLU A 49 -5.57 0.68 -6.85
N ARG A 50 -5.46 -0.44 -6.10
CA ARG A 50 -6.48 -0.89 -5.16
C ARG A 50 -5.93 -1.40 -3.82
N PHE A 51 -6.72 -1.24 -2.77
CA PHE A 51 -6.54 -1.87 -1.45
C PHE A 51 -7.87 -2.54 -1.05
N ASP A 52 -7.84 -3.84 -0.75
CA ASP A 52 -9.02 -4.69 -0.52
C ASP A 52 -10.10 -4.55 -1.60
N GLY A 53 -9.67 -4.43 -2.86
CA GLY A 53 -10.56 -4.29 -4.01
C GLY A 53 -11.02 -2.86 -4.31
N GLU A 54 -10.90 -1.94 -3.35
CA GLU A 54 -11.32 -0.54 -3.47
C GLU A 54 -10.21 0.39 -3.98
N PRO A 55 -10.53 1.48 -4.68
CA PRO A 55 -9.53 2.45 -5.13
C PRO A 55 -8.69 2.99 -3.97
N VAL A 56 -7.36 2.98 -4.15
CA VAL A 56 -6.46 3.42 -3.09
C VAL A 56 -6.36 4.94 -2.97
N VAL A 57 -6.51 5.67 -4.08
CA VAL A 57 -6.50 7.13 -4.11
C VAL A 57 -7.80 7.65 -3.50
N GLY A 58 -7.70 8.58 -2.54
CA GLY A 58 -8.81 9.08 -1.75
C GLY A 58 -9.25 8.16 -0.60
N SER A 59 -8.56 7.03 -0.38
CA SER A 59 -8.85 6.13 0.73
C SER A 59 -8.07 6.50 1.99
N ALA A 60 -8.47 5.95 3.15
CA ALA A 60 -7.72 6.07 4.39
C ALA A 60 -6.30 5.47 4.32
N ILE A 61 -6.04 4.59 3.35
CA ILE A 61 -4.74 3.93 3.16
C ILE A 61 -3.77 4.75 2.29
N GLU A 62 -4.27 5.79 1.61
CA GLU A 62 -3.44 6.64 0.76
C GLU A 62 -2.30 7.31 1.52
N ALA A 63 -2.62 7.96 2.65
CA ALA A 63 -1.61 8.66 3.45
C ALA A 63 -0.51 7.71 3.98
N PRO A 64 -0.82 6.55 4.60
CA PRO A 64 0.19 5.56 4.97
C PRO A 64 1.09 5.09 3.82
N LEU A 65 0.55 4.95 2.60
CA LEU A 65 1.34 4.59 1.44
C LEU A 65 2.30 5.71 1.02
N ILE A 66 1.83 6.96 1.05
CA ILE A 66 2.68 8.12 0.77
C ILE A 66 3.81 8.22 1.80
N GLU A 67 3.49 8.04 3.09
CA GLU A 67 4.46 8.01 4.19
C GLU A 67 5.47 6.88 4.03
N ALA A 68 5.05 5.69 3.56
CA ALA A 68 5.95 4.60 3.21
C ALA A 68 6.83 4.89 1.98
N GLY A 69 6.59 6.01 1.28
CA GLY A 69 7.42 6.53 0.17
C GLY A 69 6.84 6.29 -1.22
N PHE A 70 5.59 5.86 -1.34
CA PHE A 70 4.93 5.79 -2.64
C PHE A 70 4.64 7.19 -3.18
N ARG A 71 4.80 7.38 -4.49
CA ARG A 71 4.46 8.62 -5.17
C ARG A 71 3.03 8.56 -5.70
N GLN A 72 2.24 9.56 -5.36
CA GLN A 72 0.86 9.71 -5.82
C GLN A 72 0.82 10.04 -7.33
N GLY A 73 -0.10 9.38 -8.03
CA GLY A 73 -0.53 9.74 -9.37
C GLY A 73 -2.06 9.72 -9.44
N PRO A 74 -2.67 10.11 -10.58
CA PRO A 74 -4.11 10.36 -10.67
C PRO A 74 -5.01 9.13 -10.41
N ARG A 75 -4.47 7.91 -10.54
CA ARG A 75 -5.23 6.66 -10.35
C ARG A 75 -4.49 5.60 -9.53
N LYS A 76 -3.25 5.87 -9.14
CA LYS A 76 -2.39 4.87 -8.50
C LYS A 76 -1.28 5.51 -7.69
N LEU A 77 -0.79 4.77 -6.71
CA LEU A 77 0.42 5.08 -5.96
C LEU A 77 1.56 4.18 -6.42
N THR A 78 2.73 4.75 -6.67
CA THR A 78 3.86 4.00 -7.27
C THR A 78 5.10 4.05 -6.40
N LEU A 79 5.77 2.90 -6.28
CA LEU A 79 7.09 2.77 -5.67
C LEU A 79 7.99 1.99 -6.61
N SER A 80 9.25 2.41 -6.72
CA SER A 80 10.29 1.73 -7.50
C SER A 80 11.49 1.47 -6.59
N ALA A 81 12.28 0.45 -6.95
CA ALA A 81 13.59 0.22 -6.36
C ALA A 81 14.52 1.42 -6.57
#